data_AF-A0A1X9ND40-F1
#
_entry.id   AF-A0A1X9ND40-F1
#
_cell.length_a   1.000
_cell.length_b   1.000
_cell.length_c   1.000
_cell.angle_alpha   90.00
_cell.angle_beta   90.00
_cell.angle_gamma   90.00
#
_symmetry.space_group_name_H-M   'P 1'
#
loop_
_entity.id
_entity.type
_entity.pdbx_description
1 polymer ?
#
loop_
_entity_poly.entity_id
_entity_poly.type
_entity_poly.pdbx_seq_one_letter_code
_entity_poly.pdbx_strand_id
1 'polypeptide(L)'
;MSWHQRALWDPNLDSGDLNSLTLLAKSIRRNRLGLAVVDTAVEPPILGGTDSSAKETEAGKAELEARLKKKYQQELKARSGALIEEHKLRIAALKSETQDHIDKLQQQFLEERSLLSETLESTKQLFSEEKHRNLQLKKTLASQTHTMSEARERVQEELEQAKEVEQEQLLLLEERFELEYKAKLDEAKTELKEMLDMREVELFYRDEQVKRLNEEVAQLRQEKQQLIDGSGDRVLQRLAENGVSFVAYHPGVDHLTIPLREMSEYLESPVNYVAAKASVDKALYQRWVAHYELPVCNHVLENNQLCARSVPKVERPGRFIVGESDRCIEHNRASNALSELIKVREPS
;
A
#
# COMPACT_ATOMS: atom_id res chain seq x y z
N MET A 1 4.01 -56.37 51.13
CA MET A 1 4.25 -55.72 52.44
C MET A 1 3.91 -56.73 53.53
N SER A 2 4.91 -57.13 54.32
CA SER A 2 4.84 -58.23 55.29
C SER A 2 3.91 -57.92 56.46
N TRP A 3 2.84 -58.70 56.62
CA TRP A 3 1.80 -58.49 57.64
C TRP A 3 2.30 -58.49 59.09
N HIS A 4 3.45 -59.10 59.34
CA HIS A 4 4.05 -59.23 60.67
C HIS A 4 4.61 -57.92 61.26
N GLN A 5 4.93 -56.91 60.44
CA GLN A 5 5.48 -55.64 60.93
C GLN A 5 4.50 -54.83 61.77
N ARG A 6 3.18 -55.06 61.66
CA ARG A 6 2.19 -54.38 62.49
C ARG A 6 2.06 -54.97 63.90
N ALA A 7 2.59 -56.17 64.14
CA ALA A 7 2.49 -56.86 65.43
C ALA A 7 3.78 -56.79 66.26
N LEU A 8 4.86 -56.22 65.71
CA LEU A 8 6.13 -56.03 66.40
C LEU A 8 6.14 -54.67 67.09
N TRP A 9 6.51 -54.68 68.37
CA TRP A 9 6.68 -53.47 69.15
C TRP A 9 8.05 -52.86 68.82
N ASP A 10 8.06 -51.65 68.25
CA ASP A 10 9.28 -50.88 68.00
C ASP A 10 9.47 -49.83 69.12
N PRO A 11 10.39 -50.05 70.08
CA PRO A 11 10.70 -49.07 71.11
C PRO A 11 11.53 -47.92 70.53
N ASN A 12 11.12 -46.67 70.83
CA ASN A 12 11.93 -45.50 70.49
C ASN A 12 13.19 -45.48 71.35
N LEU A 13 14.35 -45.55 70.69
CA LEU A 13 15.70 -45.64 71.27
C LEU A 13 16.50 -44.34 71.18
N ASP A 14 15.85 -43.22 70.82
CA ASP A 14 16.51 -41.93 70.70
C ASP A 14 17.21 -41.54 72.01
N SER A 15 18.44 -41.02 71.87
CA SER A 15 19.34 -40.63 72.95
C SER A 15 18.89 -39.31 73.61
N GLY A 16 17.73 -39.37 74.27
CA GLY A 16 17.17 -38.30 75.08
C GLY A 16 16.31 -38.85 76.22
N ASP A 17 15.86 -37.96 77.11
CA ASP A 17 15.10 -38.31 78.34
C ASP A 17 13.77 -39.06 78.10
N LEU A 18 13.34 -39.19 76.83
CA LEU A 18 12.18 -39.96 76.38
C LEU A 18 12.52 -41.38 75.89
N ASN A 19 13.70 -41.92 76.20
CA ASN A 19 14.01 -43.31 75.85
C ASN A 19 13.03 -44.28 76.55
N SER A 20 12.24 -44.98 75.75
CA SER A 20 11.13 -45.85 76.19
C SER A 20 11.57 -46.93 77.19
N LEU A 21 12.76 -47.49 77.02
CA LEU A 21 13.33 -48.50 77.92
C LEU A 21 13.73 -47.91 79.29
N THR A 22 14.22 -46.67 79.31
CA THR A 22 14.59 -46.00 80.56
C THR A 22 13.36 -45.58 81.38
N LEU A 23 12.27 -45.22 80.71
CA LEU A 23 10.98 -44.92 81.35
C LEU A 23 10.36 -46.18 81.95
N LEU A 24 10.43 -47.31 81.25
CA LEU A 24 10.01 -48.63 81.77
C LEU A 24 10.84 -49.07 82.98
N ALA A 25 12.17 -48.93 82.94
CA ALA A 25 13.02 -49.24 84.09
C ALA A 25 12.70 -48.34 85.31
N LYS A 26 12.44 -47.05 85.09
CA LYS A 26 12.01 -46.11 86.15
C LYS A 26 10.62 -46.45 86.69
N SER A 27 9.68 -46.92 85.87
CA SER A 27 8.33 -47.27 86.32
C SER A 27 8.31 -48.59 87.11
N ILE A 28 9.12 -49.58 86.72
CA ILE A 28 9.32 -50.83 87.46
C ILE A 28 9.95 -50.54 88.83
N ARG A 29 10.98 -49.68 88.90
CA ARG A 29 11.59 -49.28 90.18
C ARG A 29 10.62 -48.55 91.11
N ARG A 30 9.65 -47.81 90.56
CA ARG A 30 8.60 -47.16 91.37
C ARG A 30 7.56 -48.14 91.91
N ASN A 31 7.54 -49.39 91.43
CA ASN A 31 6.74 -50.51 91.93
C ASN A 31 5.31 -50.13 92.36
N ARG A 32 4.60 -49.36 91.53
CA ARG A 32 3.24 -48.88 91.83
C ARG A 32 2.19 -49.99 91.93
N LEU A 33 2.51 -51.17 91.37
CA LEU A 33 1.65 -52.35 91.39
C LEU A 33 1.93 -53.25 92.60
N GLY A 34 2.89 -52.89 93.48
CA GLY A 34 3.18 -53.62 94.71
C GLY A 34 3.64 -55.06 94.49
N LEU A 35 4.25 -55.36 93.34
CA LEU A 35 4.76 -56.69 93.05
C LEU A 35 5.96 -56.95 93.96
N ALA A 36 5.81 -57.89 94.89
CA ALA A 36 6.88 -58.30 95.78
C ALA A 36 8.02 -58.90 94.95
N VAL A 37 9.17 -58.23 94.94
CA VAL A 37 10.40 -58.83 94.44
C VAL A 37 10.79 -59.88 95.47
N VAL A 38 10.60 -61.15 95.12
CA VAL A 38 10.94 -62.28 95.97
C VAL A 38 12.44 -62.51 95.86
N ASP A 39 13.20 -61.96 96.80
CA ASP A 39 14.52 -62.48 97.14
C ASP A 39 14.30 -63.78 97.93
N THR A 40 14.59 -64.91 97.31
CA THR A 40 14.38 -66.23 97.92
C THR A 40 15.44 -66.49 98.99
N ALA A 41 15.13 -66.20 100.25
CA ALA A 41 15.69 -66.88 101.41
C ALA A 41 14.53 -67.59 102.13
N VAL A 42 14.45 -68.91 101.97
CA VAL A 42 13.36 -69.76 102.47
C VAL A 42 13.87 -70.56 103.67
N GLU A 43 13.18 -70.45 104.80
CA GLU A 43 13.02 -71.51 105.81
C GLU A 43 11.61 -71.45 106.41
N PRO A 44 10.82 -72.54 106.39
CA PRO A 44 9.53 -72.61 107.07
C PRO A 44 9.45 -73.73 108.13
N PRO A 45 8.55 -73.59 109.14
CA PRO A 45 7.90 -74.78 109.68
C PRO A 45 6.38 -74.65 109.90
N ILE A 46 5.68 -75.49 109.14
CA ILE A 46 4.62 -76.48 109.39
C ILE A 46 3.75 -76.41 110.69
N LEU A 47 2.45 -76.64 110.42
CA LEU A 47 1.27 -76.94 111.25
C LEU A 47 1.42 -78.00 112.36
N GLY A 48 0.68 -77.79 113.45
CA GLY A 48 0.11 -78.81 114.34
C GLY A 48 -1.16 -78.21 114.97
N GLY A 49 -2.30 -78.89 115.09
CA GLY A 49 -2.52 -80.30 115.34
C GLY A 49 -2.95 -80.49 116.78
N THR A 50 -4.04 -81.25 116.97
CA THR A 50 -4.54 -81.93 118.19
C THR A 50 -5.32 -81.05 119.19
N ASP A 51 -6.63 -81.27 119.30
CA ASP A 51 -7.32 -82.28 120.12
C ASP A 51 -7.21 -82.01 121.63
N SER A 52 -8.34 -81.85 122.30
CA SER A 52 -8.84 -82.84 123.27
C SER A 52 -9.79 -82.23 124.29
N SER A 53 -10.93 -82.93 124.44
CA SER A 53 -11.53 -83.34 125.71
C SER A 53 -11.96 -82.28 126.72
N ALA A 54 -13.26 -82.22 126.99
CA ALA A 54 -13.77 -82.48 128.34
C ALA A 54 -15.27 -82.78 128.30
N LYS A 55 -15.65 -83.82 129.03
CA LYS A 55 -16.97 -84.45 129.09
C LYS A 55 -17.92 -83.73 130.06
N GLU A 56 -19.17 -83.70 129.61
CA GLU A 56 -20.37 -84.09 130.37
C GLU A 56 -20.71 -83.35 131.67
N THR A 57 -21.48 -82.27 131.52
CA THR A 57 -22.68 -82.00 132.37
C THR A 57 -23.77 -81.33 131.53
N GLU A 58 -24.05 -81.89 130.36
CA GLU A 58 -24.71 -81.13 129.30
C GLU A 58 -25.69 -81.98 128.50
N ALA A 59 -26.30 -83.10 128.96
CA ALA A 59 -27.25 -83.86 128.11
C ALA A 59 -28.46 -83.02 127.65
N GLY A 60 -28.97 -82.13 128.51
CA GLY A 60 -29.93 -81.09 128.10
C GLY A 60 -29.29 -79.98 127.25
N LYS A 61 -28.01 -79.66 127.48
CA LYS A 61 -27.28 -78.61 126.75
C LYS A 61 -26.68 -79.08 125.42
N ALA A 62 -26.46 -80.37 125.18
CA ALA A 62 -25.97 -81.03 123.98
C ALA A 62 -27.12 -81.29 123.00
N GLU A 63 -28.31 -81.64 123.52
CA GLU A 63 -29.54 -81.64 122.73
C GLU A 63 -29.93 -80.19 122.38
N LEU A 64 -29.83 -79.24 123.32
CA LEU A 64 -29.97 -77.80 123.03
C LEU A 64 -28.91 -77.30 122.05
N GLU A 65 -27.64 -77.68 122.16
CA GLU A 65 -26.54 -77.31 121.26
C GLU A 65 -26.70 -77.95 119.88
N ALA A 66 -27.15 -79.19 119.78
CA ALA A 66 -27.44 -79.83 118.50
C ALA A 66 -28.64 -79.15 117.83
N ARG A 67 -29.67 -78.77 118.60
CA ARG A 67 -30.82 -78.00 118.12
C ARG A 67 -30.43 -76.58 117.72
N LEU A 68 -29.53 -75.94 118.47
CA LEU A 68 -28.95 -74.61 118.17
C LEU A 68 -28.02 -74.66 116.96
N LYS A 69 -27.12 -75.65 116.85
CA LYS A 69 -26.26 -75.90 115.68
C LYS A 69 -27.08 -76.20 114.45
N LYS A 70 -28.17 -76.96 114.57
CA LYS A 70 -29.10 -77.23 113.45
C LYS A 70 -29.84 -75.97 113.01
N LYS A 71 -30.35 -75.17 113.96
CA LYS A 71 -30.95 -73.85 113.66
C LYS A 71 -29.92 -72.90 113.02
N TYR A 72 -28.71 -72.84 113.56
CA TYR A 72 -27.62 -72.00 113.06
C TYR A 72 -27.16 -72.43 111.66
N GLN A 73 -27.04 -73.73 111.38
CA GLN A 73 -26.75 -74.25 110.05
C GLN A 73 -27.91 -74.00 109.07
N GLN A 74 -29.16 -74.10 109.52
CA GLN A 74 -30.33 -73.73 108.73
C GLN A 74 -30.32 -72.23 108.40
N GLU A 75 -30.00 -71.36 109.36
CA GLU A 75 -29.85 -69.93 109.17
C GLU A 75 -28.68 -69.58 108.25
N LEU A 76 -27.53 -70.25 108.38
CA LEU A 76 -26.39 -70.07 107.49
C LEU A 76 -26.71 -70.50 106.06
N LYS A 77 -27.38 -71.64 105.87
CA LYS A 77 -27.83 -72.11 104.55
C LYS A 77 -28.87 -71.19 103.94
N ALA A 78 -29.80 -70.66 104.75
CA ALA A 78 -30.79 -69.67 104.32
C ALA A 78 -30.11 -68.35 103.92
N ARG A 79 -29.13 -67.87 104.71
CA ARG A 79 -28.33 -66.68 104.40
C ARG A 79 -27.49 -66.88 103.13
N SER A 80 -26.79 -68.01 102.98
CA SER A 80 -26.00 -68.29 101.79
C SER A 80 -26.89 -68.49 100.55
N GLY A 81 -28.06 -69.12 100.71
CA GLY A 81 -29.05 -69.26 99.65
C GLY A 81 -29.59 -67.91 99.19
N ALA A 82 -29.97 -67.03 100.13
CA ALA A 82 -30.40 -65.67 99.83
C ALA A 82 -29.30 -64.87 99.10
N LEU A 83 -28.04 -64.99 99.53
CA LEU A 83 -26.90 -64.34 98.90
C LEU A 83 -26.65 -64.86 97.48
N ILE A 84 -26.78 -66.17 97.26
CA ILE A 84 -26.65 -66.79 95.93
C ILE A 84 -27.76 -66.30 95.00
N GLU A 85 -29.00 -66.19 95.48
CA GLU A 85 -30.10 -65.65 94.68
C GLU A 85 -29.90 -64.16 94.37
N GLU A 86 -29.41 -63.37 95.33
CA GLU A 86 -29.02 -61.97 95.10
C GLU A 86 -27.92 -61.87 94.02
N HIS A 87 -26.88 -62.70 94.10
CA HIS A 87 -25.82 -62.73 93.10
C HIS A 87 -26.30 -63.20 91.73
N LYS A 88 -27.20 -64.19 91.66
CA LYS A 88 -27.81 -64.64 90.41
C LYS A 88 -28.62 -63.53 89.76
N LEU A 89 -29.44 -62.82 90.54
CA LEU A 89 -30.20 -61.66 90.07
C LEU A 89 -29.26 -60.55 89.59
N ARG A 90 -28.17 -60.28 90.32
CA ARG A 90 -27.16 -59.29 89.92
C ARG A 90 -26.44 -59.67 88.63
N ILE A 91 -26.04 -60.93 88.47
CA ILE A 91 -25.41 -61.43 87.23
C ILE A 91 -26.42 -61.35 86.07
N ALA A 92 -27.68 -61.71 86.30
CA ALA A 92 -28.72 -61.59 85.29
C ALA A 92 -28.96 -60.13 84.88
N ALA A 93 -29.00 -59.20 85.84
CA ALA A 93 -29.14 -57.77 85.60
C ALA A 93 -27.94 -57.18 84.85
N LEU A 94 -26.71 -57.55 85.25
CA LEU A 94 -25.50 -57.15 84.52
C LEU A 94 -25.49 -57.72 83.10
N LYS A 95 -25.91 -58.98 82.93
CA LYS A 95 -25.99 -59.60 81.60
C LYS A 95 -27.01 -58.90 80.72
N SER A 96 -28.20 -58.58 81.24
CA SER A 96 -29.20 -57.80 80.48
C SER A 96 -28.68 -56.40 80.15
N GLU A 97 -28.03 -55.71 81.09
CA GLU A 97 -27.44 -54.39 80.84
C GLU A 97 -26.36 -54.44 79.75
N THR A 98 -25.47 -55.44 79.78
CA THR A 98 -24.46 -55.62 78.73
C THR A 98 -25.08 -55.99 77.38
N GLN A 99 -26.14 -56.80 77.38
CA GLN A 99 -26.87 -57.14 76.16
C GLN A 99 -27.52 -55.88 75.56
N ASP A 100 -28.18 -55.06 76.38
CA ASP A 100 -28.76 -53.79 75.96
C ASP A 100 -27.70 -52.84 75.40
N HIS A 101 -26.49 -52.83 75.98
CA HIS A 101 -25.38 -52.02 75.47
C HIS A 101 -24.87 -52.52 74.13
N ILE A 102 -24.73 -53.84 73.95
CA ILE A 102 -24.35 -54.45 72.67
C ILE A 102 -25.41 -54.15 71.61
N ASP A 103 -26.69 -54.30 71.94
CA ASP A 103 -27.80 -54.06 71.01
C ASP A 103 -27.86 -52.58 70.59
N LYS A 104 -27.62 -51.64 71.51
CA LYS A 104 -27.49 -50.20 71.19
C LYS A 104 -26.32 -49.91 70.27
N LEU A 105 -25.15 -50.49 70.54
CA LEU A 105 -23.97 -50.35 69.67
C LEU A 105 -24.24 -50.93 68.28
N GLN A 106 -24.88 -52.10 68.19
CA GLN A 106 -25.26 -52.71 66.92
C GLN A 106 -26.25 -51.84 66.14
N GLN A 107 -27.25 -51.24 66.81
CA GLN A 107 -28.18 -50.30 66.19
C GLN A 107 -27.44 -49.08 65.62
N GLN A 108 -26.54 -48.46 66.40
CA GLN A 108 -25.74 -47.33 65.94
C GLN A 108 -24.89 -47.69 64.72
N PHE A 109 -24.21 -48.83 64.73
CA PHE A 109 -23.43 -49.27 63.58
C PHE A 109 -24.31 -49.56 62.36
N LEU A 110 -25.50 -50.13 62.53
CA LEU A 110 -26.42 -50.36 61.42
C LEU A 110 -26.92 -49.05 60.82
N GLU A 111 -27.26 -48.07 61.65
CA GLU A 111 -27.66 -46.71 61.23
C GLU A 111 -26.54 -45.98 60.50
N GLU A 112 -25.31 -45.99 61.06
CA GLU A 112 -24.16 -45.40 60.38
C GLU A 112 -23.88 -46.08 59.04
N ARG A 113 -24.02 -47.40 58.97
CA ARG A 113 -23.80 -48.16 57.73
C ARG A 113 -24.89 -47.90 56.70
N SER A 114 -26.15 -47.72 57.13
CA SER A 114 -27.24 -47.36 56.22
C SER A 114 -27.04 -45.96 55.65
N LEU A 115 -26.69 -44.98 56.50
CA LEU A 115 -26.39 -43.62 56.06
C LEU A 115 -25.18 -43.58 55.10
N LEU A 116 -24.12 -44.33 55.41
CA LEU A 116 -22.97 -44.46 54.51
C LEU A 116 -23.36 -45.14 53.19
N SER A 117 -24.21 -46.16 53.20
CA SER A 117 -24.69 -46.76 51.95
C SER A 117 -25.54 -45.80 51.12
N GLU A 118 -26.44 -45.03 51.75
CA GLU A 118 -27.28 -44.03 51.08
C GLU A 118 -26.45 -42.89 50.48
N THR A 119 -25.43 -42.41 51.19
CA THR A 119 -24.51 -41.38 50.67
C THR A 119 -23.65 -41.92 49.52
N LEU A 120 -23.21 -43.17 49.58
CA LEU A 120 -22.44 -43.81 48.50
C LEU A 120 -23.33 -44.05 47.27
N GLU A 121 -24.58 -44.45 47.46
CA GLU A 121 -25.54 -44.61 46.37
C GLU A 121 -25.91 -43.28 45.70
N SER A 122 -26.19 -42.24 46.48
CA SER A 122 -26.50 -40.91 45.94
C SER A 122 -25.30 -40.30 45.20
N THR A 123 -24.07 -40.42 45.73
CA THR A 123 -22.87 -39.96 45.03
C THR A 123 -22.60 -40.75 43.74
N LYS A 124 -22.84 -42.06 43.74
CA LYS A 124 -22.78 -42.88 42.51
C LYS A 124 -23.80 -42.44 41.47
N GLN A 125 -25.03 -42.15 41.89
CA GLN A 125 -26.08 -41.65 41.00
C GLN A 125 -25.67 -40.31 40.38
N LEU A 126 -25.26 -39.33 41.19
CA LEU A 126 -24.78 -38.03 40.71
C LEU A 126 -23.59 -38.17 39.76
N PHE A 127 -22.62 -39.02 40.08
CA PHE A 127 -21.49 -39.28 39.19
C PHE A 127 -21.92 -39.90 37.85
N SER A 128 -22.90 -40.82 37.87
CA SER A 128 -23.44 -41.43 36.66
C SER A 128 -24.18 -40.42 35.79
N GLU A 129 -24.93 -39.51 36.40
CA GLU A 129 -25.64 -38.41 35.73
C GLU A 129 -24.66 -37.43 35.10
N GLU A 130 -23.65 -36.98 35.86
CA GLU A 130 -22.61 -36.08 35.34
C GLU A 130 -21.80 -36.73 34.22
N LYS A 131 -21.50 -38.03 34.32
CA LYS A 131 -20.85 -38.77 33.24
C LYS A 131 -21.73 -38.81 31.99
N HIS A 132 -23.04 -39.02 32.13
CA HIS A 132 -23.98 -38.98 31.02
C HIS A 132 -24.05 -37.57 30.40
N ARG A 133 -24.15 -36.52 31.21
CA ARG A 133 -24.12 -35.12 30.74
C ARG A 133 -22.84 -34.80 30.00
N ASN A 134 -21.67 -35.19 30.53
CA ASN A 134 -20.39 -34.96 29.87
C ASN A 134 -20.30 -35.67 28.52
N LEU A 135 -20.79 -36.91 28.43
CA LEU A 135 -20.85 -37.65 27.17
C LEU A 135 -21.81 -36.99 26.16
N GLN A 136 -22.96 -36.51 26.60
CA GLN A 136 -23.90 -35.77 25.75
C GLN A 136 -23.26 -34.48 25.23
N LEU A 137 -22.65 -33.68 26.11
CA LEU A 137 -21.96 -32.45 25.74
C LEU A 137 -20.80 -32.70 24.76
N LYS A 138 -20.03 -33.78 24.95
CA LYS A 138 -18.98 -34.17 24.00
C LYS A 138 -19.55 -34.54 22.63
N LYS A 139 -20.68 -35.25 22.59
CA LYS A 139 -21.37 -35.58 21.34
C LYS A 139 -21.90 -34.33 20.63
N THR A 140 -22.52 -33.40 21.37
CA THR A 140 -23.03 -32.15 20.79
C THR A 140 -21.90 -31.25 20.30
N LEU A 141 -20.80 -31.17 21.04
CA LEU A 141 -19.60 -30.45 20.59
C LEU A 141 -19.01 -31.09 19.33
N ALA A 142 -18.90 -32.43 19.28
CA ALA A 142 -18.40 -33.13 18.10
C ALA A 142 -19.29 -32.89 16.87
N SER A 143 -20.63 -32.93 17.03
CA SER A 143 -21.55 -32.61 15.94
C SER A 143 -21.43 -31.15 15.51
N GLN A 144 -21.30 -30.21 16.45
CA GLN A 144 -21.13 -28.79 16.14
C GLN A 144 -19.81 -28.53 15.39
N THR A 145 -18.71 -29.15 15.83
CA THR A 145 -17.41 -29.03 15.13
C THR A 145 -17.48 -29.60 13.72
N HIS A 146 -18.22 -30.69 13.53
CA HIS A 146 -18.41 -31.29 12.20
C HIS A 146 -19.28 -30.40 11.30
N THR A 147 -20.39 -29.87 11.80
CA THR A 147 -21.21 -28.92 11.01
C THR A 147 -20.44 -27.63 10.67
N MET A 148 -19.57 -27.17 11.58
CA MET A 148 -18.71 -26.01 11.33
C MET A 148 -17.62 -26.32 10.31
N SER A 149 -17.05 -27.54 10.31
CA SER A 149 -16.07 -27.93 9.29
C SER A 149 -16.72 -28.03 7.91
N GLU A 150 -17.88 -28.67 7.80
CA GLU A 150 -18.64 -28.75 6.54
C GLU A 150 -19.03 -27.36 6.03
N ALA A 151 -19.47 -26.45 6.92
CA ALA A 151 -19.80 -25.09 6.54
C ALA A 151 -18.57 -24.32 6.04
N ARG A 152 -17.39 -24.52 6.65
CA ARG A 152 -16.14 -23.93 6.18
C ARG A 152 -15.72 -24.47 4.82
N GLU A 153 -15.83 -25.77 4.60
CA GLU A 153 -15.52 -26.42 3.32
C GLU A 153 -16.43 -25.87 2.21
N ARG A 154 -17.75 -25.81 2.44
CA ARG A 154 -18.70 -25.24 1.45
C ARG A 154 -18.38 -23.78 1.10
N VAL A 155 -18.11 -22.94 2.10
CA VAL A 155 -17.75 -21.54 1.86
C VAL A 155 -16.43 -21.42 1.12
N GLN A 156 -15.47 -22.31 1.39
CA GLN A 156 -14.20 -22.34 0.67
C GLN A 156 -14.39 -22.75 -0.79
N GLU A 157 -15.19 -23.77 -1.07
CA GLU A 157 -15.54 -24.19 -2.43
C GLU A 157 -16.28 -23.07 -3.19
N GLU A 158 -17.24 -22.40 -2.57
CA GLU A 158 -17.94 -21.25 -3.17
C GLU A 158 -16.98 -20.10 -3.47
N LEU A 159 -16.00 -19.83 -2.59
CA LEU A 159 -14.99 -18.79 -2.82
C LEU A 159 -14.01 -19.17 -3.94
N GLU A 160 -13.61 -20.43 -4.03
CA GLU A 160 -12.75 -20.95 -5.10
C GLU A 160 -13.47 -20.86 -6.46
N GLN A 161 -14.73 -21.30 -6.52
CA GLN A 161 -15.57 -21.18 -7.73
C GLN A 161 -15.80 -19.71 -8.12
N ALA A 162 -16.09 -18.83 -7.16
CA ALA A 162 -16.26 -17.41 -7.45
C ALA A 162 -14.98 -16.78 -8.01
N LYS A 163 -13.80 -17.15 -7.48
CA LYS A 163 -12.50 -16.69 -7.99
C LYS A 163 -12.21 -17.22 -9.39
N GLU A 164 -12.50 -18.48 -9.67
CA GLU A 164 -12.33 -19.06 -11.01
C GLU A 164 -13.22 -18.34 -12.03
N VAL A 165 -14.50 -18.13 -11.70
CA VAL A 165 -15.43 -17.40 -12.55
C VAL A 165 -14.99 -15.94 -12.76
N GLU A 166 -14.53 -15.25 -11.72
CA GLU A 166 -13.98 -13.89 -11.85
C GLU A 166 -12.73 -13.87 -12.74
N GLN A 167 -11.83 -14.84 -12.60
CA GLN A 167 -10.64 -14.95 -13.45
C GLN A 167 -11.00 -15.20 -14.91
N GLU A 168 -11.93 -16.11 -15.19
CA GLU A 168 -12.44 -16.37 -16.54
C GLU A 168 -13.08 -15.12 -17.14
N GLN A 169 -13.90 -14.40 -16.37
CA GLN A 169 -14.50 -13.15 -16.81
C GLN A 169 -13.46 -12.07 -17.12
N LEU A 170 -12.41 -11.95 -16.30
CA LEU A 170 -11.32 -11.02 -16.54
C LEU A 170 -10.56 -11.38 -17.82
N LEU A 171 -10.23 -12.65 -18.04
CA LEU A 171 -9.55 -13.11 -19.26
C LEU A 171 -10.39 -12.85 -20.52
N LEU A 172 -11.70 -13.16 -20.49
CA LEU A 172 -12.60 -12.87 -21.61
C LEU A 172 -12.70 -11.37 -21.89
N LEU A 173 -12.69 -10.54 -20.85
CA LEU A 173 -12.72 -9.10 -20.97
C LEU A 173 -11.42 -8.55 -21.54
N GLU A 174 -10.27 -9.07 -21.09
CA GLU A 174 -8.94 -8.75 -21.64
C GLU A 174 -8.84 -9.12 -23.12
N GLU A 175 -9.21 -10.35 -23.49
CA GLU A 175 -9.25 -10.80 -24.89
C GLU A 175 -10.14 -9.91 -25.75
N ARG A 176 -11.34 -9.57 -25.25
CA ARG A 176 -12.25 -8.67 -25.94
C ARG A 176 -11.65 -7.27 -26.11
N PHE A 177 -11.05 -6.70 -25.07
CA PHE A 177 -10.40 -5.39 -25.16
C PHE A 177 -9.22 -5.42 -26.13
N GLU A 178 -8.43 -6.48 -26.14
CA GLU A 178 -7.36 -6.65 -27.11
C GLU A 178 -7.88 -6.69 -28.54
N LEU A 179 -8.96 -7.44 -28.81
CA LEU A 179 -9.57 -7.52 -30.13
C LEU A 179 -10.15 -6.17 -30.56
N GLU A 180 -10.88 -5.48 -29.68
CA GLU A 180 -11.42 -4.15 -29.96
C GLU A 180 -10.29 -3.12 -30.20
N TYR A 181 -9.19 -3.20 -29.45
CA TYR A 181 -8.03 -2.33 -29.62
C TYR A 181 -7.29 -2.60 -30.94
N LYS A 182 -7.08 -3.88 -31.28
CA LYS A 182 -6.49 -4.29 -32.56
C LYS A 182 -7.34 -3.82 -33.74
N ALA A 183 -8.66 -3.98 -33.67
CA ALA A 183 -9.58 -3.51 -34.71
C ALA A 183 -9.51 -1.98 -34.90
N LYS A 184 -9.51 -1.20 -33.81
CA LYS A 184 -9.36 0.27 -33.88
C LYS A 184 -7.99 0.69 -34.44
N LEU A 185 -6.93 -0.01 -34.06
CA LEU A 185 -5.60 0.24 -34.61
C LEU A 185 -5.56 -0.05 -36.11
N ASP A 186 -6.17 -1.15 -36.55
CA ASP A 186 -6.16 -1.54 -37.95
C ASP A 186 -7.05 -0.61 -38.80
N GLU A 187 -8.19 -0.16 -38.28
CA GLU A 187 -9.03 0.89 -38.88
C GLU A 187 -8.24 2.20 -39.07
N ALA A 188 -7.60 2.70 -38.02
CA ALA A 188 -6.78 3.92 -38.10
C ALA A 188 -5.59 3.75 -39.06
N LYS A 189 -4.99 2.55 -39.11
CA LYS A 189 -3.93 2.25 -40.09
C LYS A 189 -4.46 2.24 -41.51
N THR A 190 -5.65 1.69 -41.77
CA THR A 190 -6.24 1.70 -43.11
C THR A 190 -6.58 3.11 -43.55
N GLU A 191 -7.16 3.94 -42.68
CA GLU A 191 -7.43 5.35 -42.97
C GLU A 191 -6.15 6.14 -43.30
N LEU A 192 -5.09 5.94 -42.52
CA LEU A 192 -3.79 6.57 -42.78
C LEU A 192 -3.15 6.09 -44.08
N LYS A 193 -3.27 4.80 -44.41
CA LYS A 193 -2.80 4.25 -45.69
C LYS A 193 -3.58 4.84 -46.86
N GLU A 194 -4.90 4.90 -46.78
CA GLU A 194 -5.72 5.51 -47.83
C GLU A 194 -5.37 7.00 -48.03
N MET A 195 -5.14 7.75 -46.94
CA MET A 195 -4.67 9.12 -47.04
C MET A 195 -3.29 9.22 -47.71
N LEU A 196 -2.36 8.30 -47.41
CA LEU A 196 -1.05 8.26 -48.06
C LEU A 196 -1.19 7.95 -49.55
N ASP A 197 -1.95 6.92 -49.92
CA ASP A 197 -2.17 6.53 -51.32
C ASP A 197 -2.77 7.70 -52.13
N MET A 198 -3.72 8.43 -51.57
CA MET A 198 -4.28 9.64 -52.19
C MET A 198 -3.22 10.74 -52.40
N ARG A 199 -2.33 10.95 -51.43
CA ARG A 199 -1.23 11.93 -51.55
C ARG A 199 -0.18 11.48 -52.57
N GLU A 200 0.13 10.20 -52.64
CA GLU A 200 1.04 9.65 -53.65
C GLU A 200 0.50 9.90 -55.07
N VAL A 201 -0.80 9.70 -55.27
CA VAL A 201 -1.47 10.01 -56.54
C VAL A 201 -1.43 11.52 -56.84
N GLU A 202 -1.72 12.39 -55.86
CA GLU A 202 -1.61 13.84 -56.04
C GLU A 202 -0.19 14.29 -56.40
N LEU A 203 0.83 13.70 -55.77
CA LEU A 203 2.23 13.97 -56.07
C LEU A 203 2.58 13.53 -57.48
N PHE A 204 2.14 12.34 -57.90
CA PHE A 204 2.33 11.86 -59.26
C PHE A 204 1.73 12.82 -60.31
N TYR A 205 0.51 13.30 -60.09
CA TYR A 205 -0.11 14.28 -60.99
C TYR A 205 0.62 15.63 -61.02
N ARG A 206 1.11 16.10 -59.86
CA ARG A 206 1.92 17.33 -59.78
C ARG A 206 3.24 17.18 -60.51
N ASP A 207 3.94 16.07 -60.32
CA ASP A 207 5.19 15.78 -61.01
C ASP A 207 5.01 15.75 -62.53
N GLU A 208 3.93 15.12 -63.01
CA GLU A 208 3.61 15.10 -64.43
C GLU A 208 3.26 16.50 -64.97
N GLN A 209 2.52 17.30 -64.20
CA GLN A 209 2.24 18.69 -64.57
C GLN A 209 3.51 19.54 -64.62
N VAL A 210 4.41 19.38 -63.63
CA VAL A 210 5.69 20.08 -63.58
C VAL A 210 6.55 19.68 -64.78
N LYS A 211 6.60 18.40 -65.15
CA LYS A 211 7.31 17.94 -66.36
C LYS A 211 6.75 18.60 -67.62
N ARG A 212 5.43 18.57 -67.83
CA ARG A 212 4.79 19.23 -68.99
C ARG A 212 5.09 20.72 -69.06
N LEU A 213 4.93 21.45 -67.95
CA LEU A 213 5.23 22.88 -67.91
C LEU A 213 6.71 23.17 -68.16
N ASN A 214 7.63 22.33 -67.67
CA ASN A 214 9.06 22.47 -67.94
C ASN A 214 9.38 22.24 -69.42
N GLU A 215 8.72 21.27 -70.07
CA GLU A 215 8.85 21.02 -71.51
C GLU A 215 8.30 22.20 -72.32
N GLU A 216 7.13 22.74 -71.98
CA GLU A 216 6.55 23.94 -72.62
C GLU A 216 7.47 25.16 -72.46
N VAL A 217 8.01 25.39 -71.25
CA VAL A 217 8.97 26.47 -71.00
C VAL A 217 10.23 26.28 -71.84
N ALA A 218 10.73 25.05 -71.99
CA ALA A 218 11.87 24.76 -72.84
C ALA A 218 11.57 25.05 -74.33
N GLN A 219 10.40 24.65 -74.82
CA GLN A 219 9.94 24.92 -76.18
C GLN A 219 9.78 26.42 -76.44
N LEU A 220 9.07 27.15 -75.57
CA LEU A 220 8.87 28.61 -75.69
C LEU A 220 10.19 29.37 -75.65
N ARG A 221 11.14 28.94 -74.82
CA ARG A 221 12.50 29.52 -74.80
C ARG A 221 13.19 29.32 -76.14
N GLN A 222 13.06 28.14 -76.74
CA GLN A 222 13.64 27.83 -78.06
C GLN A 222 12.96 28.66 -79.18
N GLU A 223 11.64 28.76 -79.18
CA GLU A 223 10.88 29.57 -80.15
C GLU A 223 11.23 31.06 -80.06
N LYS A 224 11.26 31.61 -78.83
CA LYS A 224 11.70 32.99 -78.59
C LYS A 224 13.09 33.23 -79.17
N GLN A 225 14.02 32.31 -78.93
CA GLN A 225 15.38 32.42 -79.45
C GLN A 225 15.38 32.45 -81.00
N GLN A 226 14.63 31.55 -81.64
CA GLN A 226 14.49 31.52 -83.10
C GLN A 226 13.87 32.79 -83.68
N LEU A 227 12.87 33.38 -83.01
CA LEU A 227 12.23 34.62 -83.48
C LEU A 227 13.16 35.84 -83.37
N ILE A 228 13.93 35.93 -82.26
CA ILE A 228 14.95 36.96 -82.07
C ILE A 228 16.00 36.87 -83.19
N ASP A 229 16.52 35.67 -83.43
CA ASP A 229 17.55 35.44 -84.46
C ASP A 229 17.01 35.62 -85.91
N GLY A 230 15.69 35.57 -86.09
CA GLY A 230 15.02 35.48 -87.39
C GLY A 230 14.53 36.78 -88.00
N SER A 231 14.01 37.74 -87.21
CA SER A 231 13.17 38.82 -87.76
C SER A 231 13.71 40.23 -87.50
N GLY A 232 14.06 40.55 -86.25
CA GLY A 232 14.48 41.91 -85.87
C GLY A 232 15.81 42.31 -86.51
N ASP A 233 16.86 41.52 -86.26
CA ASP A 233 18.20 41.84 -86.74
C ASP A 233 18.33 41.71 -88.26
N ARG A 234 17.68 40.73 -88.88
CA ARG A 234 17.79 40.52 -90.34
C ARG A 234 17.18 41.65 -91.16
N VAL A 235 16.07 42.23 -90.71
CA VAL A 235 15.44 43.37 -91.40
C VAL A 235 16.28 44.63 -91.24
N LEU A 236 16.75 44.91 -90.01
CA LEU A 236 17.61 46.07 -89.76
C LEU A 236 18.95 45.98 -90.50
N GLN A 237 19.52 44.78 -90.57
CA GLN A 237 20.73 44.49 -91.35
C GLN A 237 20.51 44.71 -92.85
N ARG A 238 19.40 44.20 -93.41
CA ARG A 238 19.06 44.42 -94.83
C ARG A 238 18.86 45.91 -95.15
N LEU A 239 18.25 46.69 -94.26
CA LEU A 239 18.10 48.14 -94.47
C LEU A 239 19.46 48.85 -94.49
N ALA A 240 20.35 48.51 -93.55
CA ALA A 240 21.70 49.08 -93.51
C ALA A 240 22.54 48.70 -94.75
N GLU A 241 22.45 47.45 -95.22
CA GLU A 241 23.14 46.97 -96.44
C GLU A 241 22.65 47.68 -97.72
N ASN A 242 21.38 48.10 -97.76
CA ASN A 242 20.82 48.91 -98.85
C ASN A 242 21.11 50.41 -98.72
N GLY A 243 22.04 50.80 -97.84
CA GLY A 243 22.50 52.17 -97.68
C GLY A 243 21.58 53.08 -96.86
N VAL A 244 20.61 52.51 -96.12
CA VAL A 244 19.74 53.30 -95.22
C VAL A 244 20.51 53.63 -93.95
N SER A 245 20.73 54.92 -93.69
CA SER A 245 21.28 55.42 -92.42
C SER A 245 20.17 55.77 -91.44
N PHE A 246 20.24 55.25 -90.21
CA PHE A 246 19.30 55.60 -89.16
C PHE A 246 19.72 56.91 -88.48
N VAL A 247 18.85 57.92 -88.58
CA VAL A 247 19.09 59.24 -87.99
C VAL A 247 17.93 59.61 -87.09
N ALA A 248 18.23 59.98 -85.84
CA ALA A 248 17.26 60.50 -84.88
C ALA A 248 17.59 61.94 -84.51
N TYR A 249 16.55 62.75 -84.30
CA TYR A 249 16.67 64.14 -83.84
C TYR A 249 16.38 64.20 -82.35
N HIS A 250 17.36 64.68 -81.58
CA HIS A 250 17.22 64.88 -80.15
C HIS A 250 17.73 66.28 -79.75
N PRO A 251 17.06 66.97 -78.82
CA PRO A 251 17.55 68.25 -78.32
C PRO A 251 19.00 68.15 -77.82
N GLY A 252 19.88 69.05 -78.27
CA GLY A 252 21.26 69.14 -77.75
C GLY A 252 22.28 68.22 -78.40
N VAL A 253 21.84 67.26 -79.22
CA VAL A 253 22.67 66.42 -80.08
C VAL A 253 21.99 66.36 -81.46
N ASP A 254 22.28 67.34 -82.34
CA ASP A 254 21.57 67.62 -83.60
C ASP A 254 21.08 66.37 -84.39
N HIS A 255 21.82 65.93 -85.41
CA HIS A 255 21.51 64.74 -86.19
C HIS A 255 22.33 63.58 -85.61
N LEU A 256 21.69 62.72 -84.83
CA LEU A 256 22.35 61.55 -84.26
C LEU A 256 22.22 60.37 -85.23
N THR A 257 23.31 60.03 -85.91
CA THR A 257 23.39 58.79 -86.70
C THR A 257 23.64 57.62 -85.76
N ILE A 258 22.72 56.66 -85.73
CA ILE A 258 22.77 55.50 -84.84
C ILE A 258 23.30 54.30 -85.64
N PRO A 259 24.49 53.77 -85.32
CA PRO A 259 25.00 52.56 -85.96
C PRO A 259 24.07 51.36 -85.69
N LEU A 260 23.93 50.45 -86.66
CA LEU A 260 23.10 49.25 -86.50
C LEU A 260 23.43 48.43 -85.24
N ARG A 261 24.72 48.33 -84.88
CA ARG A 261 25.19 47.61 -83.69
C ARG A 261 24.70 48.22 -82.37
N GLU A 262 24.41 49.52 -82.37
CA GLU A 262 23.98 50.29 -81.21
C GLU A 262 22.45 50.55 -81.22
N MET A 263 21.73 50.04 -82.24
CA MET A 263 20.30 50.25 -82.42
C MET A 263 19.47 49.58 -81.32
N SER A 264 19.85 48.37 -80.89
CA SER A 264 19.17 47.65 -79.80
C SER A 264 19.18 48.44 -78.50
N GLU A 265 20.37 48.94 -78.11
CA GLU A 265 20.55 49.77 -76.91
C GLU A 265 19.78 51.10 -76.99
N TYR A 266 19.74 51.73 -78.18
CA TYR A 266 18.93 52.93 -78.41
C TYR A 266 17.43 52.67 -78.25
N LEU A 267 16.90 51.56 -78.80
CA LEU A 267 15.48 51.22 -78.70
C LEU A 267 15.04 50.89 -77.27
N GLU A 268 15.91 50.25 -76.49
CA GLU A 268 15.63 49.97 -75.07
C GLU A 268 15.54 51.26 -74.23
N SER A 269 16.40 52.25 -74.50
CA SER A 269 16.36 53.52 -73.76
C SER A 269 16.92 54.73 -74.53
N PRO A 270 16.10 55.41 -75.36
CA PRO A 270 16.56 56.52 -76.21
C PRO A 270 17.21 57.67 -75.42
N VAL A 271 16.62 58.03 -74.29
CA VAL A 271 17.10 59.13 -73.44
C VAL A 271 18.47 58.84 -72.84
N ASN A 272 18.74 57.58 -72.47
CA ASN A 272 20.02 57.20 -71.88
C ASN A 272 21.12 57.19 -72.94
N TYR A 273 20.80 56.64 -74.12
CA TYR A 273 21.70 56.63 -75.26
C TYR A 273 22.12 58.05 -75.68
N VAL A 274 21.16 58.97 -75.78
CA VAL A 274 21.44 60.37 -76.13
C VAL A 274 22.19 61.08 -75.01
N ALA A 275 21.86 60.85 -73.74
CA ALA A 275 22.59 61.40 -72.60
C ALA A 275 24.06 60.97 -72.62
N ALA A 276 24.34 59.69 -72.88
CA ALA A 276 25.69 59.16 -73.05
C ALA A 276 26.44 59.82 -74.22
N LYS A 277 25.79 60.00 -75.38
CA LYS A 277 26.40 60.72 -76.52
C LYS A 277 26.60 62.22 -76.24
N ALA A 278 25.71 62.82 -75.45
CA ALA A 278 25.84 64.20 -74.95
C ALA A 278 26.88 64.32 -73.81
N SER A 279 27.51 63.22 -73.38
CA SER A 279 28.47 63.15 -72.26
C SER A 279 27.90 63.66 -70.93
N VAL A 280 26.62 63.37 -70.68
CA VAL A 280 25.85 63.86 -69.53
C VAL A 280 25.09 62.70 -68.90
N ASP A 281 24.90 62.73 -67.58
CA ASP A 281 24.10 61.73 -66.88
C ASP A 281 22.61 61.81 -67.29
N LYS A 282 21.92 60.67 -67.31
CA LYS A 282 20.52 60.56 -67.74
C LYS A 282 19.61 61.54 -66.99
N ALA A 283 19.80 61.67 -65.68
CA ALA A 283 19.00 62.57 -64.85
C ALA A 283 19.26 64.05 -65.17
N LEU A 284 20.51 64.42 -65.49
CA LEU A 284 20.87 65.79 -65.87
C LEU A 284 20.32 66.12 -67.25
N TYR A 285 20.44 65.20 -68.21
CA TYR A 285 19.89 65.38 -69.55
C TYR A 285 18.37 65.57 -69.52
N GLN A 286 17.62 64.78 -68.74
CA GLN A 286 16.16 64.96 -68.57
C GLN A 286 15.79 66.33 -67.99
N ARG A 287 16.52 66.78 -66.96
CA ARG A 287 16.31 68.10 -66.36
C ARG A 287 16.65 69.23 -67.32
N TRP A 288 17.71 69.05 -68.10
CA TRP A 288 18.09 70.00 -69.15
C TRP A 288 17.05 70.05 -70.27
N VAL A 289 16.52 68.91 -70.74
CA VAL A 289 15.44 68.89 -71.76
C VAL A 289 14.22 69.66 -71.25
N ALA A 290 13.81 69.43 -70.00
CA ALA A 290 12.72 70.19 -69.39
C ALA A 290 13.01 71.71 -69.36
N HIS A 291 14.23 72.12 -69.02
CA HIS A 291 14.67 73.54 -69.07
C HIS A 291 14.75 74.09 -70.50
N TYR A 292 15.17 73.28 -71.47
CA TYR A 292 15.32 73.65 -72.86
C TYR A 292 13.95 73.89 -73.52
N GLU A 293 12.94 73.09 -73.18
CA GLU A 293 11.55 73.25 -73.61
C GLU A 293 10.87 74.43 -72.91
N LEU A 294 11.10 74.59 -71.60
CA LEU A 294 10.49 75.64 -70.80
C LEU A 294 11.50 76.23 -69.78
N PRO A 295 12.23 77.29 -70.13
CA PRO A 295 13.29 77.84 -69.28
C PRO A 295 12.70 78.73 -68.17
N VAL A 296 12.21 78.09 -67.12
CA VAL A 296 11.63 78.74 -65.93
C VAL A 296 12.37 78.33 -64.66
N CYS A 297 12.30 79.18 -63.64
CA CYS A 297 12.94 78.92 -62.36
C CYS A 297 12.24 77.76 -61.62
N ASN A 298 12.99 76.69 -61.38
CA ASN A 298 12.55 75.49 -60.66
C ASN A 298 12.71 75.57 -59.13
N HIS A 299 12.93 76.77 -58.56
CA HIS A 299 13.01 76.94 -57.11
C HIS A 299 11.61 76.86 -56.49
N VAL A 300 11.45 76.01 -55.47
CA VAL A 300 10.22 75.89 -54.69
C VAL A 300 10.25 76.95 -53.59
N LEU A 301 9.28 77.87 -53.60
CA LEU A 301 9.08 78.89 -52.57
C LEU A 301 8.55 78.24 -51.28
N GLU A 302 8.64 78.97 -50.16
CA GLU A 302 8.16 78.51 -48.83
C GLU A 302 6.68 78.07 -48.84
N ASN A 303 5.89 78.61 -49.78
CA ASN A 303 4.48 78.27 -49.99
C ASN A 303 4.25 77.03 -50.87
N ASN A 304 5.30 76.25 -51.14
CA ASN A 304 5.28 75.05 -52.00
C ASN A 304 4.89 75.32 -53.47
N GLN A 305 5.00 76.57 -53.92
CA GLN A 305 4.77 77.00 -55.30
C GLN A 305 6.12 77.20 -56.01
N LEU A 306 6.18 76.91 -57.31
CA LEU A 306 7.36 77.17 -58.13
C LEU A 306 7.49 78.67 -58.40
N CYS A 307 8.71 79.21 -58.31
CA CYS A 307 8.98 80.60 -58.64
C CYS A 307 8.57 80.94 -60.08
N ALA A 308 8.78 80.02 -61.03
CA ALA A 308 8.34 80.09 -62.43
C ALA A 308 8.77 81.33 -63.23
N ARG A 309 9.67 82.17 -62.70
CA ARG A 309 10.25 83.30 -63.43
C ARG A 309 11.08 82.79 -64.60
N SER A 310 11.02 83.48 -65.75
CA SER A 310 11.82 83.14 -66.92
C SER A 310 13.32 83.24 -66.62
N VAL A 311 14.07 82.22 -67.03
CA VAL A 311 15.52 82.08 -66.87
C VAL A 311 16.14 82.01 -68.27
N PRO A 312 17.39 82.44 -68.49
CA PRO A 312 18.06 82.24 -69.77
C PRO A 312 18.08 80.77 -70.20
N LYS A 313 17.68 80.52 -71.46
CA LYS A 313 17.73 79.20 -72.06
C LYS A 313 19.18 78.74 -72.24
N VAL A 314 19.45 77.48 -71.89
CA VAL A 314 20.75 76.86 -72.09
C VAL A 314 20.68 75.92 -73.29
N GLU A 315 21.37 76.28 -74.38
CA GLU A 315 21.30 75.54 -75.65
C GLU A 315 22.04 74.20 -75.66
N ARG A 316 22.98 73.96 -74.75
CA ARG A 316 23.78 72.72 -74.70
C ARG A 316 23.65 71.99 -73.36
N PRO A 317 23.39 70.67 -73.35
CA PRO A 317 23.22 69.91 -72.12
C PRO A 317 24.45 69.93 -71.21
N GLY A 318 25.67 69.86 -71.77
CA GLY A 318 26.90 69.89 -70.96
C GLY A 318 27.19 71.23 -70.27
N ARG A 319 26.46 72.30 -70.58
CA ARG A 319 26.58 73.61 -69.90
C ARG A 319 25.49 73.84 -68.84
N PHE A 320 24.58 72.89 -68.69
CA PHE A 320 23.48 73.01 -67.74
C PHE A 320 23.92 72.55 -66.35
N ILE A 321 23.89 73.49 -65.41
CA ILE A 321 24.23 73.23 -64.01
C ILE A 321 22.96 73.31 -63.18
N VAL A 322 22.58 72.18 -62.58
CA VAL A 322 21.42 72.10 -61.70
C VAL A 322 21.63 72.98 -60.47
N GLY A 323 20.69 73.87 -60.20
CA GLY A 323 20.73 74.85 -59.12
C GLY A 323 21.26 76.23 -59.51
N GLU A 324 21.76 76.39 -60.74
CA GLU A 324 22.30 77.65 -61.25
C GLU A 324 21.64 78.03 -62.57
N SER A 325 21.65 77.12 -63.54
CA SER A 325 21.08 77.32 -64.87
C SER A 325 19.55 77.26 -64.91
N ASP A 326 18.93 76.59 -63.94
CA ASP A 326 17.48 76.40 -63.77
C ASP A 326 16.88 77.31 -62.70
N ARG A 327 17.62 78.34 -62.26
CA ARG A 327 17.18 79.29 -61.22
C ARG A 327 17.33 80.74 -61.66
N CYS A 328 16.39 81.59 -61.22
CA CYS A 328 16.49 83.04 -61.44
C CYS A 328 17.57 83.66 -60.52
N ILE A 329 17.94 84.91 -60.78
CA ILE A 329 19.02 85.62 -60.06
C ILE A 329 18.79 85.63 -58.53
N GLU A 330 17.54 85.68 -58.07
CA GLU A 330 17.19 85.66 -56.63
C GLU A 330 17.36 84.29 -55.98
N HIS A 331 17.30 83.21 -56.76
CA HIS A 331 17.36 81.83 -56.25
C HIS A 331 18.60 81.06 -56.69
N ASN A 332 19.47 81.68 -57.49
CA ASN A 332 20.71 81.09 -57.98
C ASN A 332 21.72 80.91 -56.82
N ARG A 333 22.32 79.73 -56.71
CA ARG A 333 23.31 79.38 -55.68
C ARG A 333 24.49 80.35 -55.62
N ALA A 334 24.95 80.87 -56.77
CA ALA A 334 26.04 81.85 -56.81
C ALA A 334 25.64 83.21 -56.17
N SER A 335 24.37 83.62 -56.34
CA SER A 335 23.83 84.85 -55.74
C SER A 335 23.64 84.69 -54.23
N ASN A 336 23.16 83.53 -53.77
CA ASN A 336 23.06 83.23 -52.34
C ASN A 336 24.43 83.12 -51.65
N ALA A 337 25.43 82.51 -52.29
CA ALA A 337 26.80 82.46 -51.75
C ALA A 337 27.44 83.86 -51.64
N LEU A 338 27.21 84.73 -52.64
CA LEU A 338 27.64 86.13 -52.57
C LEU A 338 26.88 86.91 -51.47
N SER A 339 25.59 86.63 -51.29
CA SER A 339 24.75 87.24 -50.24
C SER A 339 25.19 86.81 -48.84
N GLU A 340 25.59 85.55 -48.64
CA GLU A 340 26.14 85.07 -47.36
C GLU A 340 27.55 85.63 -47.08
N LEU A 341 28.42 85.73 -48.08
CA LEU A 341 29.75 86.35 -47.93
C LEU A 341 29.67 87.85 -47.58
N ILE A 342 28.63 88.55 -48.03
CA ILE A 342 28.38 89.95 -47.66
C ILE A 342 27.80 90.04 -46.24
N LYS A 343 26.92 89.12 -45.81
CA LYS A 343 26.37 89.08 -44.45
C LYS A 343 27.39 88.69 -43.36
N VAL A 344 28.44 87.95 -43.68
CA VAL A 344 29.51 87.60 -42.71
C VAL A 344 30.46 88.78 -42.41
N ARG A 345 30.41 89.86 -43.20
CA ARG A 345 31.36 90.99 -43.07
C ARG A 345 30.88 92.16 -42.21
N GLU A 346 29.67 92.09 -41.64
CA GLU A 346 29.15 93.09 -40.70
C GLU A 346 28.91 92.49 -39.31
N PRO A 347 29.76 92.79 -38.30
CA PRO A 347 29.47 92.46 -36.90
C PRO A 347 28.87 93.66 -36.15
N SER A 348 27.73 93.41 -35.51
CA SER A 348 27.02 94.19 -34.46
C SER A 348 26.36 95.51 -34.86
#